data_AF-A0A9P0HCL8-F1
#
_entry.id   AF-A0A9P0HCL8-F1
#
_cell.length_a   1.000
_cell.length_b   1.000
_cell.length_c   1.000
_cell.angle_alpha   90.00
_cell.angle_beta   90.00
_cell.angle_gamma   90.00
#
_symmetry.space_group_name_H-M   'P 1'
#
loop_
_entity.id
_entity.type
_entity.pdbx_description
1 polymer ?
#
loop_
_entity_poly.entity_id
_entity_poly.type
_entity_poly.pdbx_seq_one_letter_code
_entity_poly.pdbx_strand_id
1 'polypeptide(L)'
;MTFHVYNKHGVIKRRRYTCSTCQRTYSNRQNLNRHVKYECGKPPSFKCQFCHKGFTQNHALKVHVFKSTEEGHYCYSCGRKYKYKKHLNRHVRYECGKAPSFLCPHCPKGFSRKQSLTFHVFSKHKDFKML
;
A
#
# COMPACT_ATOMS: atom_id res chain seq x y z
N MET A 1 -25.02 54.51 -20.17
CA MET A 1 -24.36 54.10 -18.91
C MET A 1 -24.93 52.76 -18.48
N THR A 2 -24.11 51.71 -18.37
CA THR A 2 -24.56 50.34 -18.05
C THR A 2 -24.33 50.04 -16.56
N PHE A 3 -25.41 50.00 -15.78
CA PHE A 3 -25.34 49.73 -14.34
C PHE A 3 -24.94 48.28 -14.07
N HIS A 4 -23.87 48.08 -13.29
CA HIS A 4 -23.47 46.77 -12.79
C HIS A 4 -24.32 46.35 -11.60
N VAL A 5 -25.03 45.22 -11.71
CA VAL A 5 -25.71 44.57 -10.56
C VAL A 5 -24.92 43.33 -10.15
N TYR A 6 -23.99 43.49 -9.20
CA TYR A 6 -23.18 42.39 -8.66
C TYR A 6 -23.96 41.52 -7.66
N ASN A 7 -24.58 40.45 -8.14
CA ASN A 7 -25.30 39.51 -7.27
C ASN A 7 -24.34 38.44 -6.69
N LYS A 8 -23.65 38.79 -5.59
CA LYS A 8 -22.45 38.09 -5.08
C LYS A 8 -22.64 36.68 -4.49
N HIS A 9 -23.86 36.14 -4.41
CA HIS A 9 -24.13 34.79 -3.90
C HIS A 9 -24.86 33.87 -4.91
N GLY A 10 -24.52 33.97 -6.19
CA GLY A 10 -24.99 33.04 -7.21
C GLY A 10 -24.51 31.59 -6.98
N VAL A 11 -25.40 30.73 -6.50
CA VAL A 11 -25.12 29.30 -6.31
C VAL A 11 -24.95 28.61 -7.67
N ILE A 12 -23.71 28.36 -8.07
CA ILE A 12 -23.38 27.64 -9.30
C ILE A 12 -23.89 26.18 -9.19
N LYS A 13 -25.10 25.93 -9.69
CA LYS A 13 -25.79 24.63 -9.69
C LYS A 13 -25.11 23.65 -10.67
N ARG A 14 -23.91 23.18 -10.32
CA ARG A 14 -23.09 22.26 -11.12
C ARG A 14 -23.91 21.01 -11.49
N ARG A 15 -24.23 20.87 -12.78
CA ARG A 15 -24.96 19.73 -13.35
C ARG A 15 -24.22 18.43 -13.00
N ARG A 16 -24.86 17.56 -12.22
CA ARG A 16 -24.34 16.23 -11.89
C ARG A 16 -24.78 15.21 -12.96
N TYR A 17 -24.07 14.08 -13.00
CA TYR A 17 -24.24 13.04 -14.01
C TYR A 17 -24.46 11.68 -13.34
N THR A 18 -25.65 11.09 -13.51
CA THR A 18 -26.05 9.87 -12.80
C THR A 18 -25.96 8.64 -13.69
N CYS A 19 -25.50 7.52 -13.14
CA CYS A 19 -25.49 6.22 -13.80
C CYS A 19 -26.89 5.59 -13.75
N SER A 20 -27.53 5.35 -14.90
CA SER A 20 -28.86 4.74 -14.98
C SER A 20 -28.92 3.35 -14.33
N THR A 21 -27.85 2.55 -14.42
CA THR A 21 -27.82 1.17 -13.91
C THR A 21 -27.68 1.06 -12.39
N CYS A 22 -26.99 2.00 -11.72
CA CYS A 22 -26.66 1.89 -10.29
C CYS A 22 -26.88 3.18 -9.47
N GLN A 23 -27.46 4.21 -10.08
CA GLN A 23 -27.78 5.53 -9.52
C GLN A 23 -26.61 6.31 -8.86
N ARG A 24 -25.36 5.84 -9.01
CA ARG A 24 -24.18 6.61 -8.59
C ARG A 24 -24.07 7.90 -9.39
N THR A 25 -23.78 8.98 -8.67
CA THR A 25 -23.79 10.35 -9.19
C THR A 25 -22.38 10.94 -9.24
N TYR A 26 -22.01 11.57 -10.36
CA TYR A 26 -20.68 12.07 -10.67
C TYR A 26 -20.67 13.58 -10.94
N SER A 27 -19.54 14.23 -10.63
CA SER A 27 -19.33 15.68 -10.79
C SER A 27 -19.11 16.14 -12.24
N ASN A 28 -18.74 15.22 -13.14
CA ASN A 28 -18.58 15.47 -14.57
C ASN A 28 -18.91 14.20 -15.39
N ARG A 29 -19.10 14.35 -16.70
CA ARG A 29 -19.50 13.24 -17.59
C ARG A 29 -18.36 12.26 -17.86
N GLN A 30 -17.11 12.72 -17.81
CA GLN A 30 -15.91 11.90 -17.99
C GLN A 30 -15.79 10.83 -16.90
N ASN A 31 -16.03 11.20 -15.63
CA ASN A 31 -16.04 10.28 -14.50
C ASN A 31 -17.20 9.27 -14.59
N LEU A 32 -18.40 9.71 -15.01
CA LEU A 32 -19.52 8.79 -15.26
C LEU A 32 -19.18 7.79 -16.39
N ASN A 33 -18.65 8.27 -17.52
CA ASN A 33 -18.28 7.42 -18.65
C ASN A 33 -17.21 6.39 -18.24
N ARG A 34 -16.22 6.78 -17.43
CA ARG A 34 -15.21 5.85 -16.86
C ARG A 34 -15.86 4.80 -15.95
N HIS A 35 -16.78 5.22 -15.07
CA HIS A 35 -17.52 4.33 -14.19
C HIS A 35 -18.33 3.29 -14.98
N VAL A 36 -19.15 3.72 -15.95
CA VAL A 36 -19.93 2.80 -16.79
C VAL A 36 -19.02 1.87 -17.61
N LYS A 37 -17.90 2.39 -18.16
CA LYS A 37 -17.00 1.58 -18.99
C LYS A 37 -16.26 0.48 -18.21
N TYR A 38 -15.85 0.74 -16.96
CA TYR A 38 -14.95 -0.18 -16.23
C TYR A 38 -15.47 -0.71 -14.89
N GLU A 39 -16.45 -0.08 -14.25
CA GLU A 39 -16.83 -0.36 -12.85
C GLU A 39 -18.27 -0.85 -12.70
N CYS A 40 -19.21 -0.30 -13.47
CA CYS A 40 -20.64 -0.59 -13.30
C CYS A 40 -20.97 -2.01 -13.74
N GLY A 41 -21.49 -2.83 -12.83
CA GLY A 41 -21.78 -4.25 -13.08
C GLY A 41 -20.56 -5.14 -13.35
N LYS A 42 -19.33 -4.64 -13.14
CA LYS A 42 -18.09 -5.37 -13.50
C LYS A 42 -17.35 -5.88 -12.27
N PRO A 43 -17.01 -7.19 -12.21
CA PRO A 43 -16.24 -7.73 -11.10
C PRO A 43 -14.81 -7.17 -11.09
N PRO A 44 -14.15 -7.14 -9.93
CA PRO A 44 -12.78 -6.64 -9.82
C PRO A 44 -11.77 -7.57 -10.49
N SER A 45 -11.33 -7.20 -11.69
CA SER A 45 -10.34 -7.93 -12.49
C SER A 45 -8.91 -7.83 -11.92
N PHE A 46 -8.59 -6.79 -11.15
CA PHE A 46 -7.27 -6.59 -10.55
C PHE A 46 -7.36 -6.81 -9.03
N LYS A 47 -6.97 -7.99 -8.57
CA LYS A 47 -6.92 -8.31 -7.13
C LYS A 47 -5.60 -7.85 -6.52
N CYS A 48 -5.67 -7.28 -5.33
CA CYS A 48 -4.51 -7.03 -4.50
C CYS A 48 -4.00 -8.37 -3.95
N GLN A 49 -2.88 -8.90 -4.45
CA GLN A 49 -2.23 -10.12 -3.92
C GLN A 49 -1.86 -10.02 -2.41
N PHE A 50 -1.93 -8.82 -1.81
CA PHE A 50 -1.31 -8.49 -0.51
C PHE A 50 -2.43 -8.38 0.56
N CYS A 51 -3.72 -8.28 0.16
CA CYS A 51 -4.89 -8.17 1.05
C CYS A 51 -6.23 -8.62 0.40
N HIS A 52 -6.15 -9.28 -0.77
CA HIS A 52 -7.23 -9.75 -1.64
C HIS A 52 -8.29 -8.73 -2.10
N LYS A 53 -8.20 -7.46 -1.66
CA LYS A 53 -9.09 -6.37 -2.08
C LYS A 53 -9.11 -6.23 -3.60
N GLY A 54 -10.31 -6.26 -4.16
CA GLY A 54 -10.54 -6.16 -5.60
C GLY A 54 -10.60 -4.72 -6.12
N PHE A 55 -10.03 -4.51 -7.31
CA PHE A 55 -10.10 -3.28 -8.08
C PHE A 55 -10.50 -3.59 -9.52
N THR A 56 -11.33 -2.74 -10.12
CA THR A 56 -11.75 -2.83 -11.53
C THR A 56 -10.80 -2.12 -12.50
N GLN A 57 -9.79 -1.41 -11.98
CA GLN A 57 -8.80 -0.67 -12.77
C GLN A 57 -7.38 -0.88 -12.20
N ASN A 58 -6.42 -1.18 -13.08
CA ASN A 58 -5.02 -1.40 -12.69
C ASN A 58 -4.40 -0.19 -11.97
N HIS A 59 -4.74 1.04 -12.41
CA HIS A 59 -4.24 2.27 -11.80
C HIS A 59 -4.69 2.40 -10.33
N ALA A 60 -5.92 1.99 -10.01
CA ALA A 60 -6.47 2.08 -8.66
C ALA A 60 -5.77 1.08 -7.71
N LEU A 61 -5.43 -0.11 -8.21
CA LEU A 61 -4.59 -1.06 -7.49
C LEU A 61 -3.18 -0.47 -7.24
N LYS A 62 -2.53 0.10 -8.26
CA LYS A 62 -1.20 0.74 -8.12
C LYS A 62 -1.21 1.87 -7.07
N VAL A 63 -2.20 2.76 -7.12
CA VAL A 63 -2.37 3.85 -6.13
C VAL A 63 -2.65 3.31 -4.73
N HIS A 64 -3.48 2.27 -4.59
CA HIS A 64 -3.71 1.61 -3.30
C HIS A 64 -2.41 1.04 -2.70
N VAL A 65 -1.65 0.26 -3.47
CA VAL A 65 -0.38 -0.32 -3.03
C VAL A 65 0.56 0.80 -2.58
N PHE A 66 0.78 1.80 -3.45
CA PHE A 66 1.68 2.93 -3.17
C PHE A 66 1.31 3.66 -1.87
N LYS A 67 0.04 4.07 -1.73
CA LYS A 67 -0.45 4.72 -0.50
C LYS A 67 -0.27 3.85 0.73
N SER A 68 -0.58 2.55 0.67
CA SER A 68 -0.41 1.66 1.82
C SER A 68 1.06 1.42 2.23
N THR A 69 2.04 1.60 1.33
CA THR A 69 3.46 1.69 1.69
C THR A 69 3.81 3.00 2.40
N GLU A 70 3.35 4.15 1.92
CA GLU A 70 3.71 5.47 2.46
C GLU A 70 2.95 5.81 3.76
N GLU A 71 1.63 5.56 3.80
CA GLU A 71 0.73 5.98 4.90
C GLU A 71 0.80 5.05 6.13
N GLY A 72 1.56 3.95 6.08
CA GLY A 72 1.61 2.99 7.19
C GLY A 72 2.77 1.99 7.27
N HIS A 73 3.67 1.95 6.27
CA HIS A 73 4.81 1.02 6.21
C HIS A 73 4.44 -0.46 6.50
N TYR A 74 3.33 -0.96 5.97
CA TYR A 74 2.95 -2.36 6.14
C TYR A 74 3.79 -3.28 5.25
N CYS A 75 4.28 -4.38 5.81
CA CYS A 75 4.72 -5.52 5.03
C CYS A 75 3.50 -6.30 4.57
N TYR A 76 3.53 -6.60 3.28
CA TYR A 76 2.43 -7.12 2.50
C TYR A 76 2.26 -8.63 2.72
N SER A 77 3.31 -9.40 2.43
CA SER A 77 3.34 -10.87 2.48
C SER A 77 3.23 -11.47 3.88
N CYS A 78 3.15 -10.65 4.94
CA CYS A 78 3.00 -11.10 6.34
C CYS A 78 2.18 -10.13 7.22
N GLY A 79 1.55 -9.10 6.65
CA GLY A 79 0.75 -8.09 7.37
C GLY A 79 1.48 -7.15 8.35
N ARG A 80 2.75 -7.39 8.69
CA ARG A 80 3.46 -6.68 9.79
C ARG A 80 3.62 -5.18 9.54
N LYS A 81 3.18 -4.33 10.47
CA LYS A 81 3.38 -2.88 10.44
C LYS A 81 4.78 -2.48 10.93
N TYR A 82 5.36 -1.42 10.35
CA TYR A 82 6.64 -0.86 10.78
C TYR A 82 6.55 0.63 11.14
N LYS A 83 7.31 1.08 12.15
CA LYS A 83 7.37 2.51 12.52
C LYS A 83 8.01 3.39 11.43
N TYR A 84 8.90 2.82 10.62
CA TYR A 84 9.66 3.55 9.59
C TYR A 84 9.86 2.72 8.31
N LYS A 85 9.80 3.36 7.15
CA LYS A 85 10.08 2.77 5.81
C LYS A 85 11.39 1.98 5.76
N LYS A 86 12.45 2.47 6.39
CA LYS A 86 13.75 1.77 6.49
C LYS A 86 13.68 0.41 7.20
N HIS A 87 12.73 0.21 8.12
CA HIS A 87 12.53 -1.07 8.80
C HIS A 87 11.67 -2.03 7.98
N LEU A 88 10.64 -1.53 7.29
CA LEU A 88 9.89 -2.30 6.29
C LEU A 88 10.81 -2.84 5.20
N ASN A 89 11.62 -1.97 4.59
CA ASN A 89 12.53 -2.34 3.50
C ASN A 89 13.55 -3.40 3.96
N ARG A 90 14.07 -3.28 5.19
CA ARG A 90 14.95 -4.30 5.79
C ARG A 90 14.24 -5.64 5.96
N HIS A 91 13.01 -5.63 6.47
CA HIS A 91 12.21 -6.84 6.67
C HIS A 91 11.90 -7.54 5.35
N VAL A 92 11.40 -6.83 4.34
CA VAL A 92 11.13 -7.39 3.00
C VAL A 92 12.41 -7.92 2.35
N ARG A 93 13.54 -7.24 2.52
CA ARG A 93 14.82 -7.67 1.94
C ARG A 93 15.39 -8.95 2.56
N TYR A 94 15.32 -9.11 3.88
CA TYR A 94 16.08 -10.16 4.61
C TYR A 94 15.26 -11.14 5.46
N GLU A 95 14.01 -10.85 5.79
CA GLU A 95 13.24 -11.57 6.81
C GLU A 95 11.92 -12.16 6.30
N CYS A 96 11.23 -11.44 5.40
CA CYS A 96 9.89 -11.85 4.94
C CYS A 96 9.97 -13.02 3.95
N GLY A 97 9.33 -14.14 4.29
CA GLY A 97 9.29 -15.35 3.45
C GLY A 97 10.65 -16.00 3.21
N LYS A 98 11.64 -15.77 4.10
CA LYS A 98 13.04 -16.17 3.90
C LYS A 98 13.57 -16.94 5.10
N ALA A 99 14.23 -18.06 4.83
CA ALA A 99 15.01 -18.78 5.83
C ALA A 99 16.21 -17.92 6.32
N PRO A 100 16.71 -18.13 7.54
CA PRO A 100 17.79 -17.30 8.07
C PRO A 100 19.11 -17.59 7.35
N SER A 101 19.69 -16.57 6.71
CA SER A 101 20.88 -16.71 5.87
C SER A 101 22.21 -16.85 6.64
N PHE A 102 22.20 -16.68 7.96
CA PHE A 102 23.39 -16.73 8.81
C PHE A 102 23.13 -17.63 10.03
N LEU A 103 23.71 -18.83 10.07
CA LEU A 103 23.58 -19.75 11.21
C LEU A 103 24.66 -19.49 12.26
N CYS A 104 24.37 -19.75 13.53
CA CYS A 104 25.36 -19.71 14.59
C CYS A 104 26.22 -21.00 14.58
N PRO A 105 27.56 -20.91 14.59
CA PRO A 105 28.42 -22.10 14.64
C PRO A 105 28.39 -22.82 16.01
N HIS A 106 27.76 -22.23 17.03
CA HIS A 106 27.74 -22.74 18.41
C HIS A 106 26.35 -23.14 18.92
N CYS A 107 25.26 -22.89 18.17
CA CYS A 107 23.93 -23.40 18.50
C CYS A 107 22.98 -23.35 17.27
N PRO A 108 21.81 -24.03 17.29
CA PRO A 108 20.87 -24.08 16.15
C PRO A 108 20.19 -22.75 15.74
N LYS A 109 20.64 -21.59 16.21
CA LYS A 109 19.99 -20.29 15.94
C LYS A 109 20.44 -19.69 14.62
N GLY A 110 19.47 -19.44 13.74
CA GLY A 110 19.66 -18.70 12.49
C GLY A 110 19.24 -17.23 12.58
N PHE A 111 19.90 -16.36 11.82
CA PHE A 111 19.69 -14.92 11.76
C PHE A 111 19.55 -14.45 10.30
N SER A 112 18.72 -13.42 10.08
CA SER A 112 18.53 -12.78 8.77
C SER A 112 19.66 -11.82 8.35
N ARG A 113 20.58 -11.47 9.27
CA ARG A 113 21.64 -10.47 9.06
C ARG A 113 22.91 -10.82 9.85
N LYS A 114 24.08 -10.73 9.20
CA LYS A 114 25.40 -10.98 9.82
C LYS A 114 25.57 -10.24 11.16
N GLN A 115 25.24 -8.95 11.23
CA GLN A 115 25.35 -8.15 12.47
C GLN A 115 24.57 -8.73 13.67
N SER A 116 23.45 -9.41 13.41
CA SER A 116 22.61 -10.01 14.47
C SER A 116 23.18 -11.35 14.93
N LEU A 117 23.82 -12.11 14.03
CA LEU A 117 24.64 -13.25 14.41
C LEU A 117 25.87 -12.80 15.23
N THR A 118 26.63 -11.81 14.76
CA THR A 118 27.82 -11.29 15.48
C THR A 118 27.48 -10.86 16.91
N PHE A 119 26.39 -10.10 17.10
CA PHE A 119 25.94 -9.71 18.43
C PHE A 119 25.46 -10.91 19.27
N HIS A 120 24.81 -11.90 18.67
CA HIS A 120 24.41 -13.12 19.37
C HIS A 120 25.62 -13.93 19.86
N VAL A 121 26.62 -14.17 19.00
CA VAL A 121 27.86 -14.87 19.37
C VAL A 121 28.55 -14.10 20.50
N PHE A 122 28.82 -12.81 20.32
CA PHE A 122 29.45 -11.98 21.35
C PHE A 122 28.70 -11.94 22.70
N SER A 123 27.36 -11.99 22.69
CA SER A 123 26.57 -11.87 23.93
C SER A 123 26.18 -13.21 24.59
N LYS A 124 26.28 -14.35 23.88
CA LYS A 124 25.85 -15.68 24.36
C LYS A 124 26.89 -16.79 24.21
N HIS A 125 27.97 -16.54 23.49
CA HIS A 125 29.11 -17.42 23.28
C HIS A 125 30.40 -16.60 23.46
N LYS A 126 30.50 -15.86 24.58
CA LYS A 126 31.54 -14.85 24.87
C LYS A 126 32.97 -15.40 24.74
N ASP A 127 33.10 -16.67 25.10
CA ASP A 127 34.34 -17.45 25.19
C ASP A 127 34.83 -17.89 23.80
N PHE A 128 33.94 -17.83 22.79
CA PHE A 128 34.19 -18.16 21.39
C PHE A 128 34.19 -16.88 20.55
N LYS A 129 35.30 -16.13 20.60
CA LYS A 129 35.56 -15.07 19.61
C LYS A 129 35.65 -15.69 18.22
N MET A 130 34.89 -15.16 17.26
CA MET A 130 35.07 -15.52 15.85
C MET A 130 36.45 -15.03 15.38
N LEU A 131 37.18 -15.94 14.75
CA LEU A 131 38.32 -15.63 13.87
C LEU A 131 37.81 -14.96 12.58
#